data_AF-A0A958BCD6-F1
#
_entry.id   AF-A0A958BCD6-F1
#
_cell.length_a   1.000
_cell.length_b   1.000
_cell.length_c   1.000
_cell.angle_alpha   90.00
_cell.angle_beta   90.00
_cell.angle_gamma   90.00
#
_symmetry.space_group_name_H-M   'P 1'
#
loop_
_entity.id
_entity.type
_entity.pdbx_description
1 polymer ?
#
loop_
_entity_poly.entity_id
_entity_poly.type
_entity_poly.pdbx_seq_one_letter_code
_entity_poly.pdbx_strand_id
1 'polypeptide(L)'
;MKATPQGRSAPGPRTRSGHAIDYGGPCARCGERHAIDLTEAAAAAALDLLALLCRSERLPTPPGGPAGPLLAPRLAEDGGQMIGVLLARTPSGATLRLRAFSGAWDGQMQVPGWAPPLAFEDGLPAWRREGEARLDALGAAIASERAATSDEGSRLSAARVANTQRDAQRLAELRTAHRRARAERRILRQALSEANPGPETEASIRQQRALDADSRVERRQLRELRQHQQREALRLEAALASLTAAETELVEARRALSRQLMSRIHGAYRIPDRNGALHPLSRAFGRPDAMPSGVGDCCAPKLIGWASRLGYTPIGLAEFWFGSPPPAGGRRHGELYGACARACQPLLGFMLCPMPDSSRRE
;
A
#
# COMPACT_ATOMS: atom_id res chain seq x y z
N MET A 1 25.16 -44.59 21.16
CA MET A 1 25.36 -43.15 21.38
C MET A 1 24.12 -42.41 20.90
N LYS A 2 23.23 -42.03 21.81
CA LYS A 2 22.02 -41.24 21.48
C LYS A 2 22.42 -39.77 21.42
N ALA A 3 22.19 -39.13 20.28
CA ALA A 3 22.44 -37.71 20.07
C ALA A 3 21.55 -36.88 21.01
N THR A 4 22.18 -36.07 21.86
CA THR A 4 21.53 -35.07 22.70
C THR A 4 20.93 -33.98 21.80
N PRO A 5 19.64 -33.62 21.93
CA PRO A 5 19.08 -32.52 21.16
C PRO A 5 19.68 -31.20 21.65
N GLN A 6 20.16 -30.42 20.69
CA GLN A 6 20.76 -29.10 20.85
C GLN A 6 19.84 -28.18 21.68
N GLY A 7 20.46 -27.47 22.62
CA GLY A 7 19.78 -26.57 23.55
C GLY A 7 18.92 -25.54 22.82
N ARG A 8 17.70 -25.33 23.34
CA ARG A 8 16.84 -24.21 22.93
C ARG A 8 17.57 -22.92 23.27
N SER A 9 18.07 -22.22 22.26
CA SER A 9 18.55 -20.84 22.37
C SER A 9 17.47 -19.97 23.03
N ALA A 10 17.85 -19.20 24.05
CA ALA A 10 16.95 -18.29 24.75
C ALA A 10 16.21 -17.40 23.73
N PRO A 11 14.91 -17.08 23.95
CA PRO A 11 14.19 -16.21 23.05
C PRO A 11 14.90 -14.84 23.03
N GLY A 12 15.32 -14.41 21.83
CA GLY A 12 15.94 -13.10 21.62
C GLY A 12 15.06 -11.93 22.08
N PRO A 13 15.59 -10.70 22.11
CA PRO A 13 14.89 -9.55 22.64
C PRO A 13 13.55 -9.32 21.93
N ARG A 14 12.51 -9.05 22.72
CA ARG A 14 11.15 -8.83 22.23
C ARG A 14 10.63 -7.46 22.68
N THR A 15 9.81 -6.86 21.84
CA THR A 15 8.96 -5.71 22.19
C THR A 15 8.03 -6.08 23.35
N ARG A 16 7.43 -5.09 24.03
CA ARG A 16 6.39 -5.35 25.06
C ARG A 16 5.16 -6.04 24.49
N SER A 17 4.95 -5.93 23.18
CA SER A 17 3.92 -6.66 22.43
C SER A 17 4.31 -8.08 22.00
N GLY A 18 5.48 -8.57 22.42
CA GLY A 18 5.94 -9.94 22.13
C GLY A 18 6.61 -10.14 20.78
N HIS A 19 6.64 -9.14 19.89
CA HIS A 19 7.35 -9.22 18.60
C HIS A 19 8.87 -9.25 18.81
N ALA A 20 9.57 -10.11 18.07
CA ALA A 20 11.03 -10.15 18.09
C ALA A 20 11.63 -8.86 17.50
N ILE A 21 12.68 -8.36 18.13
CA ILE A 21 13.47 -7.23 17.62
C ILE A 21 14.56 -7.81 16.72
N ASP A 22 14.47 -7.51 15.43
CA ASP A 22 15.30 -8.15 14.42
C ASP A 22 15.79 -7.11 13.37
N TYR A 23 17.11 -7.04 13.22
CA TYR A 23 17.78 -6.19 12.23
C TYR A 23 18.48 -7.02 11.13
N GLY A 24 18.06 -8.26 10.93
CA GLY A 24 18.57 -9.09 9.84
C GLY A 24 17.56 -9.30 8.72
N GLY A 25 18.07 -9.67 7.55
CA GLY A 25 17.27 -10.02 6.40
C GLY A 25 17.95 -10.96 5.43
N PRO A 26 17.18 -11.53 4.49
CA PRO A 26 17.71 -12.35 3.41
C PRO A 26 18.56 -11.49 2.47
N CYS A 27 19.65 -12.04 1.99
CA CYS A 27 20.52 -11.42 1.01
C CYS A 27 20.32 -12.06 -0.36
N ALA A 28 19.83 -11.28 -1.32
CA ALA A 28 19.66 -11.75 -2.70
C ALA A 28 21.00 -12.07 -3.41
N ARG A 29 22.14 -11.60 -2.89
CA ARG A 29 23.48 -11.82 -3.46
C ARG A 29 24.02 -13.22 -3.17
N CYS A 30 23.97 -13.66 -1.91
CA CYS A 30 24.55 -14.93 -1.48
C CYS A 30 23.50 -16.01 -1.12
N GLY A 31 22.22 -15.63 -1.00
CA GLY A 31 21.15 -16.53 -0.58
C GLY A 31 21.07 -16.76 0.94
N GLU A 32 22.01 -16.22 1.71
CA GLU A 32 22.03 -16.35 3.17
C GLU A 32 21.31 -15.18 3.87
N ARG A 33 21.05 -15.36 5.17
CA ARG A 33 20.54 -14.31 6.04
C ARG A 33 21.71 -13.61 6.75
N HIS A 34 21.74 -12.29 6.68
CA HIS A 34 22.70 -11.48 7.43
C HIS A 34 21.98 -10.59 8.42
N ALA A 35 22.57 -10.41 9.59
CA ALA A 35 21.96 -9.70 10.70
C ALA A 35 23.02 -8.94 11.52
N ILE A 36 22.53 -7.93 12.24
CA ILE A 36 23.27 -7.26 13.31
C ILE A 36 22.44 -7.37 14.59
N ASP A 37 23.13 -7.59 15.71
CA ASP A 37 22.46 -7.85 16.98
C ASP A 37 21.99 -6.56 17.67
N LEU A 38 20.87 -6.68 18.38
CA LEU A 38 20.52 -5.79 19.48
C LEU A 38 21.38 -6.14 20.70
N THR A 39 22.57 -5.56 20.80
CA THR A 39 23.43 -5.74 21.98
C THR A 39 22.93 -4.92 23.16
N GLU A 40 23.24 -5.35 24.40
CA GLU A 40 22.93 -4.59 25.61
C GLU A 40 23.53 -3.18 25.57
N ALA A 41 24.75 -3.05 25.08
CA ALA A 41 25.43 -1.76 24.94
C ALA A 41 24.71 -0.83 23.93
N ALA A 42 24.19 -1.37 22.83
CA ALA A 42 23.42 -0.58 21.86
C ALA A 42 22.07 -0.16 22.44
N ALA A 43 21.39 -1.04 23.17
CA ALA A 43 20.16 -0.72 23.88
C ALA A 43 20.38 0.38 24.93
N ALA A 44 21.44 0.29 25.74
CA ALA A 44 21.83 1.32 26.69
C ALA A 44 22.11 2.66 26.00
N ALA A 45 22.87 2.66 24.90
CA ALA A 45 23.17 3.87 24.14
C ALA A 45 21.91 4.51 23.51
N ALA A 46 20.93 3.70 23.11
CA ALA A 46 19.63 4.20 22.65
C ALA A 46 18.83 4.86 23.79
N LEU A 47 18.82 4.26 24.98
CA LEU A 47 18.17 4.85 26.16
C LEU A 47 18.86 6.14 26.64
N ASP A 48 20.19 6.21 26.57
CA ASP A 48 20.95 7.43 26.82
C ASP A 48 20.51 8.56 25.87
N LEU A 49 20.41 8.24 24.58
CA LEU A 49 19.97 9.21 23.56
C LEU A 49 18.52 9.63 23.79
N LEU A 50 17.62 8.69 24.11
CA LEU A 50 16.24 8.99 24.47
C LEU A 50 16.19 9.98 25.65
N ALA A 51 16.93 9.71 26.72
CA ALA A 51 16.96 10.57 27.90
C ALA A 51 17.53 11.97 27.58
N LEU A 52 18.53 12.04 26.70
CA LEU A 52 19.06 13.32 26.20
C LEU A 52 17.99 14.08 25.41
N LEU A 53 17.31 13.42 24.47
CA LEU A 53 16.25 14.03 23.67
C LEU A 53 15.09 14.54 24.54
N CYS A 54 14.68 13.79 25.56
CA CYS A 54 13.62 14.22 26.50
C CYS A 54 13.97 15.47 27.32
N ARG A 55 15.25 15.81 27.47
CA ARG A 55 15.71 17.02 28.18
C ARG A 55 16.18 18.13 27.24
N SER A 56 16.19 17.88 25.93
CA SER A 56 16.67 18.83 24.93
C SER A 56 15.49 19.54 24.28
N GLU A 57 15.70 20.79 23.87
CA GLU A 57 14.73 21.52 23.03
C GLU A 57 14.97 21.31 21.53
N ARG A 58 16.15 20.83 21.17
CA ARG A 58 16.65 20.69 19.78
C ARG A 58 17.37 19.36 19.59
N LEU A 59 17.41 18.88 18.35
CA LEU A 59 18.25 17.72 18.04
C LEU A 59 19.71 18.05 18.38
N PRO A 60 20.39 17.20 19.15
CA PRO A 60 21.80 17.40 19.45
C PRO A 60 22.65 17.44 18.18
N THR A 61 23.46 18.48 18.02
CA THR A 61 24.46 18.64 16.95
C THR A 61 25.88 18.66 17.54
N PRO A 62 26.93 18.44 16.73
CA PRO A 62 28.31 18.53 17.19
C PRO A 62 28.65 19.93 17.73
N PRO A 63 29.57 20.04 18.72
CA PRO A 63 30.03 21.33 19.23
C PRO A 63 30.59 22.22 18.12
N GLY A 64 30.27 23.52 18.14
CA GLY A 64 30.69 24.49 17.12
C GLY A 64 29.94 24.41 15.79
N GLY A 65 29.01 23.46 15.63
CA GLY A 65 28.12 23.38 14.47
C GLY A 65 26.86 24.25 14.59
N PRO A 66 26.04 24.32 13.53
CA PRO A 66 24.75 25.00 13.60
C PRO A 66 23.84 24.31 14.62
N ALA A 67 22.94 25.08 15.23
CA ALA A 67 21.92 24.55 16.12
C ALA A 67 21.02 23.57 15.36
N GLY A 68 20.72 22.42 15.98
CA GLY A 68 19.79 21.46 15.41
C GLY A 68 18.37 22.02 15.31
N PRO A 69 17.51 21.40 14.47
CA PRO A 69 16.10 21.74 14.41
C PRO A 69 15.44 21.50 15.78
N LEU A 70 14.34 22.21 16.01
CA LEU A 70 13.57 22.07 17.24
C LEU A 70 13.03 20.63 17.37
N LEU A 71 13.07 20.11 18.58
CA LEU A 71 12.28 18.94 18.99
C LEU A 71 10.85 19.42 19.29
N ALA A 72 10.26 20.23 18.41
CA ALA A 72 9.18 21.15 18.73
C ALA A 72 8.01 20.47 19.50
N PRO A 73 7.83 20.76 20.78
CA PRO A 73 8.12 19.99 22.02
C PRO A 73 7.41 18.62 22.18
N ARG A 74 6.63 18.19 21.18
CA ARG A 74 5.48 17.29 21.29
C ARG A 74 5.28 16.64 19.92
N LEU A 75 5.40 15.33 19.79
CA LEU A 75 5.01 14.63 18.56
C LEU A 75 3.48 14.56 18.39
N ALA A 76 2.77 15.63 18.77
CA ALA A 76 1.31 15.75 18.80
C ALA A 76 0.85 16.64 17.64
N GLU A 77 0.52 15.97 16.53
CA GLU A 77 -0.82 15.84 15.94
C GLU A 77 -0.74 14.74 14.85
N ASP A 78 0.45 14.55 14.25
CA ASP A 78 0.69 13.60 13.15
C ASP A 78 1.54 12.35 13.49
N GLY A 79 2.02 12.24 14.74
CA GLY A 79 2.73 11.06 15.25
C GLY A 79 4.23 11.26 15.55
N GLY A 80 4.82 10.21 16.12
CA GLY A 80 6.23 10.12 16.53
C GLY A 80 7.23 9.83 15.42
N GLN A 81 8.50 9.66 15.80
CA GLN A 81 9.61 9.36 14.88
C GLN A 81 10.42 8.14 15.33
N MET A 82 10.85 7.29 14.40
CA MET A 82 11.87 6.29 14.71
C MET A 82 13.24 6.98 14.84
N ILE A 83 13.96 6.65 15.90
CA ILE A 83 15.35 7.03 16.16
C ILE A 83 16.19 5.76 16.29
N GLY A 84 17.39 5.76 15.72
CA GLY A 84 18.32 4.63 15.82
C GLY A 84 19.68 5.04 16.34
N VAL A 85 20.33 4.12 17.05
CA VAL A 85 21.72 4.21 17.51
C VAL A 85 22.49 2.98 17.06
N LEU A 86 23.63 3.20 16.42
CA LEU A 86 24.56 2.16 16.02
C LEU A 86 25.87 2.31 16.79
N LEU A 87 26.29 1.25 17.46
CA LEU A 87 27.67 1.11 17.91
C LEU A 87 28.51 0.59 16.76
N ALA A 88 29.60 1.27 16.45
CA ALA A 88 30.52 0.88 15.39
C ALA A 88 31.97 1.00 15.83
N ARG A 89 32.83 0.13 15.30
CA ARG A 89 34.28 0.14 15.51
C ARG A 89 34.96 0.85 14.36
N THR A 90 35.78 1.84 14.68
CA THR A 90 36.66 2.52 13.72
C THR A 90 37.82 1.61 13.29
N PRO A 91 38.53 1.93 12.19
CA PRO A 91 39.75 1.22 11.80
C PRO A 91 40.85 1.23 12.86
N SER A 92 40.90 2.26 13.72
CA SER A 92 41.84 2.34 14.85
C SER A 92 41.42 1.48 16.05
N GLY A 93 40.30 0.78 15.97
CA GLY A 93 39.79 -0.10 17.03
C GLY A 93 38.88 0.58 18.05
N ALA A 94 38.79 1.91 18.04
CA ALA A 94 37.91 2.66 18.94
C ALA A 94 36.43 2.46 18.60
N THR A 95 35.60 2.37 19.63
CA THR A 95 34.14 2.26 19.50
C THR A 95 33.48 3.64 19.56
N LEU A 96 32.57 3.92 18.62
CA LEU A 96 31.80 5.16 18.59
C LEU A 96 30.29 4.90 18.45
N ARG A 97 29.50 5.96 18.60
CA ARG A 97 28.04 5.96 18.49
C ARG A 97 27.63 6.79 17.27
N LEU A 98 26.96 6.16 16.32
CA LEU A 98 26.24 6.86 15.24
C LEU A 98 24.75 6.93 15.59
N ARG A 99 24.07 7.96 15.09
CA ARG A 99 22.63 8.17 15.33
C ARG A 99 21.91 8.58 14.05
N ALA A 100 20.65 8.18 13.92
CA ALA A 100 19.80 8.50 12.78
C ALA A 100 18.35 8.66 13.20
N PHE A 101 17.59 9.43 12.43
CA PHE A 101 16.13 9.46 12.46
C PHE A 101 15.57 8.95 11.12
N SER A 102 14.35 8.40 11.13
CA SER A 102 13.67 7.98 9.90
C SER A 102 13.27 9.18 9.04
N GLY A 103 13.18 9.08 7.72
CA GLY A 103 12.61 10.13 6.86
C GLY A 103 13.22 11.53 7.08
N ALA A 104 12.36 12.55 7.07
CA ALA A 104 12.72 13.94 7.36
C ALA A 104 12.37 14.30 8.82
N TRP A 105 13.17 15.17 9.42
CA TRP A 105 12.86 15.85 10.68
C TRP A 105 12.47 17.29 10.37
N ASP A 106 11.20 17.65 10.56
CA ASP A 106 10.70 19.02 10.26
C ASP A 106 11.06 19.46 8.82
N GLY A 107 10.84 18.57 7.85
CA GLY A 107 11.23 18.76 6.44
C GLY A 107 12.73 18.63 6.15
N GLN A 108 13.59 18.54 7.16
CA GLN A 108 15.03 18.39 7.00
C GLN A 108 15.45 16.92 6.95
N MET A 109 16.00 16.48 5.81
CA MET A 109 16.52 15.11 5.66
C MET A 109 17.91 14.94 6.28
N GLN A 110 18.62 16.05 6.54
CA GLN A 110 20.01 16.06 6.99
C GLN A 110 20.19 17.03 8.16
N VAL A 111 20.83 16.54 9.21
CA VAL A 111 21.18 17.30 10.41
C VAL A 111 22.61 16.94 10.78
N PRO A 112 23.52 17.91 11.00
CA PRO A 112 24.90 17.61 11.37
C PRO A 112 25.00 16.67 12.58
N GLY A 113 25.88 15.67 12.49
CA GLY A 113 26.04 14.63 13.52
C GLY A 113 24.95 13.56 13.53
N TRP A 114 24.11 13.50 12.50
CA TRP A 114 23.15 12.42 12.26
C TRP A 114 23.43 11.78 10.90
N ALA A 115 23.14 10.48 10.77
CA ALA A 115 23.39 9.74 9.54
C ALA A 115 22.57 10.35 8.38
N PRO A 116 23.20 10.63 7.23
CA PRO A 116 22.51 11.17 6.07
C PRO A 116 21.54 10.14 5.47
N PRO A 117 20.58 10.55 4.64
CA PRO A 117 19.78 9.63 3.85
C PRO A 117 20.69 8.80 2.92
N LEU A 118 20.28 7.57 2.59
CA LEU A 118 21.07 6.74 1.67
C LEU A 118 21.14 7.33 0.26
N ALA A 119 20.15 8.12 -0.12
CA ALA A 119 20.08 8.86 -1.37
C ALA A 119 19.99 10.36 -1.12
N PHE A 120 20.35 11.15 -2.13
CA PHE A 120 20.14 12.60 -2.11
C PHE A 120 20.92 13.30 -0.98
N GLU A 121 22.22 13.00 -0.85
CA GLU A 121 23.13 13.65 0.10
C GLU A 121 23.23 15.18 -0.11
N ASP A 122 22.95 15.68 -1.30
CA ASP A 122 22.91 17.12 -1.59
C ASP A 122 21.49 17.72 -1.41
N GLY A 123 20.58 16.96 -0.81
CA GLY A 123 19.18 17.32 -0.65
C GLY A 123 18.27 16.84 -1.79
N LEU A 124 16.96 17.06 -1.63
CA LEU A 124 15.95 16.57 -2.56
C LEU A 124 16.10 17.23 -3.95
N PRO A 125 16.18 16.46 -5.04
CA PRO A 125 16.25 17.03 -6.39
C PRO A 125 15.00 17.82 -6.78
N ALA A 126 15.16 18.83 -7.65
CA ALA A 126 14.05 19.67 -8.13
C ALA A 126 12.91 18.84 -8.75
N TRP A 127 13.24 17.87 -9.60
CA TRP A 127 12.26 16.97 -10.23
C TRP A 127 11.42 16.19 -9.22
N ARG A 128 11.94 15.89 -8.02
CA ARG A 128 11.19 15.19 -6.98
C ARG A 128 10.17 16.13 -6.34
N ARG A 129 10.61 17.33 -5.94
CA ARG A 129 9.72 18.37 -5.39
C ARG A 129 8.61 18.74 -6.36
N GLU A 130 8.95 18.96 -7.63
CA GLU A 130 7.98 19.26 -8.69
C GLU A 130 7.01 18.10 -8.91
N GLY A 131 7.49 16.86 -8.88
CA GLY A 131 6.66 15.68 -9.00
C GLY A 131 5.68 15.51 -7.83
N GLU A 132 6.15 15.71 -6.60
CA GLU A 132 5.32 15.67 -5.37
C GLU A 132 4.26 16.79 -5.41
N ALA A 133 4.65 18.03 -5.73
CA ALA A 133 3.71 19.14 -5.88
C ALA A 133 2.64 18.90 -6.96
N ARG A 134 3.01 18.26 -8.08
CA ARG A 134 2.03 17.85 -9.12
C ARG A 134 1.08 16.75 -8.63
N LEU A 135 1.54 15.83 -7.81
CA LEU A 135 0.67 14.80 -7.20
C LEU A 135 -0.34 15.42 -6.21
N ASP A 136 0.08 16.44 -5.48
CA ASP A 136 -0.78 17.20 -4.56
C ASP A 136 -1.82 18.02 -5.34
N ALA A 137 -1.39 18.71 -6.40
CA ALA A 137 -2.29 19.44 -7.30
C ALA A 137 -3.34 18.52 -7.94
N LEU A 138 -2.94 17.33 -8.41
CA LEU A 138 -3.89 16.32 -8.90
C LEU A 138 -4.82 15.82 -7.79
N GLY A 139 -4.33 15.66 -6.56
CA GLY A 139 -5.14 15.30 -5.41
C GLY A 139 -6.22 16.34 -5.11
N ALA A 140 -5.86 17.63 -5.13
CA ALA A 140 -6.79 18.74 -4.96
C ALA A 140 -7.82 18.80 -6.11
N ALA A 141 -7.38 18.59 -7.36
CA ALA A 141 -8.28 18.54 -8.51
C ALA A 141 -9.30 17.39 -8.41
N ILE A 142 -8.88 16.19 -8.00
CA ILE A 142 -9.79 15.06 -7.75
C ILE A 142 -10.81 15.41 -6.66
N ALA A 143 -10.37 16.02 -5.57
CA ALA A 143 -11.28 16.42 -4.49
C ALA A 143 -12.30 17.47 -4.95
N SER A 144 -11.87 18.45 -5.74
CA SER A 144 -12.74 19.48 -6.33
C SER A 144 -13.75 18.87 -7.29
N GLU A 145 -13.33 17.97 -8.18
CA GLU A 145 -14.22 17.30 -9.15
C GLU A 145 -15.28 16.44 -8.45
N ARG A 146 -14.87 15.69 -7.42
CA ARG A 146 -15.80 14.91 -6.58
C ARG A 146 -16.82 15.78 -5.87
N ALA A 147 -16.40 16.93 -5.34
CA ALA A 147 -17.30 17.86 -4.68
C ALA A 147 -18.30 18.45 -5.69
N ALA A 148 -17.84 18.85 -6.88
CA ALA A 148 -18.68 19.42 -7.92
C ALA A 148 -19.74 18.44 -8.46
N THR A 149 -19.40 17.15 -8.54
CA THR A 149 -20.27 16.10 -9.09
C THR A 149 -21.06 15.32 -8.04
N SER A 150 -20.83 15.56 -6.73
CA SER A 150 -21.37 14.74 -5.63
C SER A 150 -22.90 14.62 -5.64
N ASP A 151 -23.61 15.75 -5.76
CA ASP A 151 -25.07 15.79 -5.69
C ASP A 151 -25.72 15.12 -6.90
N GLU A 152 -25.21 15.40 -8.11
CA GLU A 152 -25.72 14.81 -9.35
C GLU A 152 -25.37 13.31 -9.42
N GLY A 153 -24.17 12.93 -9.00
CA GLY A 153 -23.73 11.54 -8.94
C GLY A 153 -24.55 10.72 -7.95
N SER A 154 -24.90 11.30 -6.80
CA SER A 154 -25.81 10.68 -5.83
C SER A 154 -27.21 10.51 -6.41
N ARG A 155 -27.74 11.52 -7.09
CA ARG A 155 -29.05 11.47 -7.77
C ARG A 155 -29.09 10.40 -8.85
N LEU A 156 -28.10 10.36 -9.76
CA LEU A 156 -28.01 9.35 -10.82
C LEU A 156 -27.83 7.94 -10.25
N SER A 157 -27.02 7.78 -9.20
CA SER A 157 -26.84 6.49 -8.53
C SER A 157 -28.14 5.99 -7.89
N ALA A 158 -28.88 6.87 -7.21
CA ALA A 158 -30.19 6.56 -6.65
C ALA A 158 -31.22 6.23 -7.75
N ALA A 159 -31.24 7.00 -8.84
CA ALA A 159 -32.11 6.74 -9.99
C ALA A 159 -31.84 5.37 -10.63
N ARG A 160 -30.57 4.98 -10.77
CA ARG A 160 -30.17 3.65 -11.24
C ARG A 160 -30.67 2.54 -10.33
N VAL A 161 -30.50 2.67 -9.01
CA VAL A 161 -31.00 1.69 -8.04
C VAL A 161 -32.53 1.57 -8.11
N ALA A 162 -33.23 2.70 -8.13
CA ALA A 162 -34.68 2.73 -8.25
C ALA A 162 -35.17 2.12 -9.58
N ASN A 163 -34.45 2.37 -10.68
CA ASN A 163 -34.76 1.78 -11.98
C ASN A 163 -34.62 0.25 -11.94
N THR A 164 -33.52 -0.26 -11.39
CA THR A 164 -33.29 -1.71 -11.24
C THR A 164 -34.38 -2.38 -10.40
N GLN A 165 -34.82 -1.75 -9.31
CA GLN A 165 -35.90 -2.26 -8.48
C GLN A 165 -37.23 -2.29 -9.23
N ARG A 166 -37.58 -1.19 -9.93
CA ARG A 166 -38.79 -1.10 -10.76
C ARG A 166 -38.80 -2.14 -11.87
N ASP A 167 -37.65 -2.36 -12.49
CA ASP A 167 -37.49 -3.32 -13.59
C ASP A 167 -37.66 -4.76 -13.11
N ALA A 168 -37.09 -5.09 -11.94
CA ALA A 168 -37.30 -6.38 -11.31
C ALA A 168 -38.78 -6.62 -10.98
N GLN A 169 -39.47 -5.61 -10.43
CA GLN A 169 -40.89 -5.69 -10.10
C GLN A 169 -41.75 -5.92 -11.35
N ARG A 170 -41.60 -5.08 -12.39
CA ARG A 170 -42.37 -5.20 -13.64
C ARG A 170 -42.15 -6.55 -14.32
N LEU A 171 -40.91 -7.06 -14.30
CA LEU A 171 -40.59 -8.36 -14.86
C LEU A 171 -41.27 -9.50 -14.07
N ALA A 172 -41.33 -9.38 -12.74
CA ALA A 172 -42.01 -10.36 -11.88
C ALA A 172 -43.54 -10.35 -12.10
N GLU A 173 -44.14 -9.18 -12.20
CA GLU A 173 -45.57 -8.99 -12.51
C GLU A 173 -45.91 -9.62 -13.88
N LEU A 174 -45.14 -9.28 -14.91
CA LEU A 174 -45.36 -9.81 -16.26
C LEU A 174 -45.19 -11.33 -16.30
N ARG A 175 -44.16 -11.88 -15.65
CA ARG A 175 -43.97 -13.34 -15.53
C ARG A 175 -45.14 -14.02 -14.82
N THR A 176 -45.71 -13.38 -13.81
CA THR A 176 -46.87 -13.91 -13.08
C THR A 176 -48.11 -13.93 -13.96
N ALA A 177 -48.37 -12.84 -14.71
CA ALA A 177 -49.46 -12.78 -15.68
C ALA A 177 -49.32 -13.88 -16.76
N HIS A 178 -48.13 -14.03 -17.35
CA HIS A 178 -47.88 -15.06 -18.38
C HIS A 178 -48.01 -16.48 -17.84
N ARG A 179 -47.67 -16.74 -16.56
CA ARG A 179 -47.89 -18.04 -15.93
C ARG A 179 -49.37 -18.37 -15.84
N ARG A 180 -50.21 -17.40 -15.45
CA ARG A 180 -51.68 -17.55 -15.38
C ARG A 180 -52.27 -17.78 -16.77
N ALA A 181 -51.93 -16.92 -17.73
CA ALA A 181 -52.39 -17.05 -19.11
C ALA A 181 -51.95 -18.38 -19.76
N ARG A 182 -50.74 -18.88 -19.46
CA ARG A 182 -50.30 -20.21 -19.92
C ARG A 182 -51.13 -21.35 -19.31
N ALA A 183 -51.52 -21.23 -18.04
CA ALA A 183 -52.38 -22.20 -17.38
C ALA A 183 -53.80 -22.18 -17.98
N GLU A 184 -54.39 -21.00 -18.17
CA GLU A 184 -55.69 -20.82 -18.82
C GLU A 184 -55.69 -21.39 -20.24
N ARG A 185 -54.67 -21.07 -21.05
CA ARG A 185 -54.54 -21.66 -22.40
C ARG A 185 -54.41 -23.17 -22.37
N ARG A 186 -53.75 -23.75 -21.37
CA ARG A 186 -53.66 -25.21 -21.22
C ARG A 186 -55.04 -25.83 -20.97
N ILE A 187 -55.83 -25.22 -20.08
CA ILE A 187 -57.21 -25.63 -19.80
C ILE A 187 -58.07 -25.52 -21.07
N LEU A 188 -58.00 -24.38 -21.77
CA LEU A 188 -58.76 -24.15 -23.01
C LEU A 188 -58.38 -25.16 -24.11
N ARG A 189 -57.09 -25.48 -24.27
CA ARG A 189 -56.64 -26.53 -25.22
C ARG A 189 -57.19 -27.90 -24.87
N GLN A 190 -57.18 -28.25 -23.58
CA GLN A 190 -57.72 -29.53 -23.12
C GLN A 190 -59.23 -29.61 -23.37
N ALA A 191 -59.99 -28.58 -22.99
CA ALA A 191 -61.43 -28.50 -23.23
C ALA A 191 -61.77 -28.55 -24.73
N LEU A 192 -60.98 -27.89 -25.58
CA LEU A 192 -61.15 -27.93 -27.03
C LEU A 192 -60.92 -29.33 -27.62
N SER A 193 -59.92 -30.06 -27.09
CA SER A 193 -59.61 -31.44 -27.48
C SER A 193 -60.69 -32.42 -27.01
N GLU A 194 -61.24 -32.24 -25.81
CA GLU A 194 -62.32 -33.07 -25.26
C GLU A 194 -63.65 -32.84 -25.99
N ALA A 195 -63.95 -31.59 -26.39
CA ALA A 195 -65.17 -31.23 -27.10
C ALA A 195 -65.18 -31.66 -28.58
N ASN A 196 -64.01 -31.84 -29.22
CA ASN A 196 -63.88 -32.21 -30.63
C ASN A 196 -62.95 -33.43 -30.82
N PRO A 197 -63.38 -34.67 -30.48
CA PRO A 197 -62.56 -35.87 -30.64
C PRO A 197 -62.46 -36.41 -32.08
N GLY A 198 -63.21 -35.82 -33.03
CA GLY A 198 -63.22 -36.18 -34.46
C GLY A 198 -62.29 -35.33 -35.33
N PRO A 199 -62.39 -35.40 -36.67
CA PRO A 199 -61.55 -34.59 -37.57
C PRO A 199 -61.69 -33.09 -37.28
N GLU A 200 -60.58 -32.35 -37.37
CA GLU A 200 -60.53 -30.93 -37.01
C GLU A 200 -61.57 -30.11 -37.80
N THR A 201 -62.42 -29.37 -37.08
CA THR A 201 -63.35 -28.41 -37.67
C THR A 201 -62.68 -27.06 -37.87
N GLU A 202 -63.14 -26.28 -38.86
CA GLU A 202 -62.65 -24.91 -39.12
C GLU A 202 -62.74 -24.01 -37.86
N ALA A 203 -63.77 -24.22 -37.04
CA ALA A 203 -63.93 -23.51 -35.76
C ALA A 203 -62.84 -23.88 -34.74
N SER A 204 -62.50 -25.16 -34.62
CA SER A 204 -61.43 -25.65 -33.74
C SER A 204 -60.05 -25.12 -34.18
N ILE A 205 -59.77 -25.13 -35.48
CA ILE A 205 -58.54 -24.58 -36.07
C ILE A 205 -58.42 -23.07 -35.75
N ARG A 206 -59.51 -22.32 -35.89
CA ARG A 206 -59.54 -20.88 -35.56
C ARG A 206 -59.23 -20.62 -34.09
N GLN A 207 -59.83 -21.38 -33.17
CA GLN A 207 -59.57 -21.26 -31.73
C GLN A 207 -58.13 -21.64 -31.38
N GLN A 208 -57.58 -22.69 -31.99
CA GLN A 208 -56.19 -23.10 -31.77
C GLN A 208 -55.19 -22.04 -32.26
N ARG A 209 -55.46 -21.40 -33.41
CA ARG A 209 -54.68 -20.27 -33.92
C ARG A 209 -54.74 -19.04 -33.01
N ALA A 210 -55.90 -18.76 -32.41
CA ALA A 210 -56.04 -17.67 -31.45
C ALA A 210 -55.15 -17.89 -30.20
N LEU A 211 -55.17 -19.10 -29.63
CA LEU A 211 -54.32 -19.45 -28.48
C LEU A 211 -52.81 -19.41 -28.79
N ASP A 212 -52.43 -19.70 -30.04
CA ASP A 212 -51.05 -19.54 -30.52
C ASP A 212 -50.67 -18.06 -30.73
N ALA A 213 -51.62 -17.23 -31.16
CA ALA A 213 -51.43 -15.78 -31.28
C ALA A 213 -51.17 -15.15 -29.90
N ASP A 214 -51.94 -15.53 -28.88
CA ASP A 214 -51.74 -15.07 -27.48
C ASP A 214 -50.33 -15.39 -26.98
N SER A 215 -49.83 -16.60 -27.23
CA SER A 215 -48.46 -17.02 -26.89
C SER A 215 -47.38 -16.21 -27.64
N ARG A 216 -47.66 -15.73 -28.85
CA ARG A 216 -46.75 -14.85 -29.59
C ARG A 216 -46.76 -13.43 -29.03
N VAL A 217 -47.93 -12.92 -28.63
CA VAL A 217 -48.09 -11.61 -27.96
C VAL A 217 -47.28 -11.58 -26.68
N GLU A 218 -47.41 -12.59 -25.82
CA GLU A 218 -46.61 -12.73 -24.60
C GLU A 218 -45.11 -12.70 -24.87
N ARG A 219 -44.62 -13.53 -25.80
CA ARG A 219 -43.19 -13.53 -26.15
C ARG A 219 -42.71 -12.17 -26.67
N ARG A 220 -43.58 -11.42 -27.36
CA ARG A 220 -43.30 -10.05 -27.80
C ARG A 220 -43.23 -9.08 -26.62
N GLN A 221 -44.21 -9.09 -25.72
CA GLN A 221 -44.23 -8.25 -24.52
C GLN A 221 -42.97 -8.42 -23.66
N LEU A 222 -42.52 -9.66 -23.44
CA LEU A 222 -41.31 -9.91 -22.66
C LEU A 222 -40.03 -9.38 -23.36
N ARG A 223 -39.95 -9.48 -24.68
CA ARG A 223 -38.83 -8.93 -25.45
C ARG A 223 -38.83 -7.41 -25.40
N GLU A 224 -39.97 -6.78 -25.63
CA GLU A 224 -40.13 -5.32 -25.61
C GLU A 224 -39.79 -4.75 -24.22
N LEU A 225 -40.28 -5.38 -23.15
CA LEU A 225 -39.93 -5.00 -21.78
C LEU A 225 -38.41 -5.05 -21.57
N ARG A 226 -37.76 -6.18 -21.88
CA ARG A 226 -36.30 -6.32 -21.71
C ARG A 226 -35.51 -5.30 -22.51
N GLN A 227 -35.91 -5.03 -23.75
CA GLN A 227 -35.27 -4.02 -24.59
C GLN A 227 -35.41 -2.62 -23.99
N HIS A 228 -36.59 -2.26 -23.47
CA HIS A 228 -36.79 -0.99 -22.78
C HIS A 228 -35.92 -0.88 -21.52
N GLN A 229 -35.92 -1.92 -20.68
CA GLN A 229 -35.10 -1.98 -19.46
C GLN A 229 -33.60 -1.83 -19.78
N GLN A 230 -33.11 -2.53 -20.80
CA GLN A 230 -31.72 -2.43 -21.23
C GLN A 230 -31.36 -1.01 -21.72
N ARG A 231 -32.26 -0.35 -22.46
CA ARG A 231 -32.04 1.02 -22.93
C ARG A 231 -31.95 2.02 -21.77
N GLU A 232 -32.86 1.94 -20.81
CA GLU A 232 -32.85 2.82 -19.64
C GLU A 232 -31.63 2.58 -18.74
N ALA A 233 -31.25 1.31 -18.53
CA ALA A 233 -30.03 0.96 -17.81
C ALA A 233 -28.79 1.56 -18.48
N LEU A 234 -28.61 1.35 -19.79
CA LEU A 234 -27.49 1.91 -20.56
C LEU A 234 -27.47 3.44 -20.53
N ARG A 235 -28.63 4.09 -20.57
CA ARG A 235 -28.73 5.56 -20.47
C ARG A 235 -28.20 6.05 -19.12
N LEU A 236 -28.64 5.45 -18.02
CA LEU A 236 -28.21 5.83 -16.66
C LEU A 236 -26.72 5.52 -16.43
N GLU A 237 -26.25 4.38 -16.95
CA GLU A 237 -24.83 4.01 -16.92
C GLU A 237 -23.97 5.00 -17.71
N ALA A 238 -24.39 5.38 -18.92
CA ALA A 238 -23.70 6.37 -19.74
C ALA A 238 -23.67 7.76 -19.08
N ALA A 239 -24.78 8.18 -18.46
CA ALA A 239 -24.85 9.45 -17.73
C ALA A 239 -23.88 9.45 -16.53
N LEU A 240 -23.86 8.37 -15.74
CA LEU A 240 -22.94 8.23 -14.62
C LEU A 240 -21.49 8.22 -15.10
N ALA A 241 -21.18 7.44 -16.15
CA ALA A 241 -19.85 7.35 -16.72
C ALA A 241 -19.36 8.70 -17.24
N SER A 242 -20.22 9.46 -17.94
CA SER A 242 -19.92 10.80 -18.42
C SER A 242 -19.66 11.78 -17.26
N LEU A 243 -20.44 11.69 -16.19
CA LEU A 243 -20.27 12.54 -15.02
C LEU A 243 -18.94 12.26 -14.29
N THR A 244 -18.55 10.99 -14.18
CA THR A 244 -17.32 10.58 -13.48
C THR A 244 -16.08 10.49 -14.39
N ALA A 245 -16.20 10.85 -15.67
CA ALA A 245 -15.12 10.69 -16.64
C ALA A 245 -13.89 11.53 -16.25
N ALA A 246 -14.09 12.81 -15.94
CA ALA A 246 -13.02 13.72 -15.53
C ALA A 246 -12.31 13.25 -14.25
N GLU A 247 -13.07 12.80 -13.23
CA GLU A 247 -12.49 12.23 -12.02
C GLU A 247 -11.63 11.00 -12.34
N THR A 248 -12.14 10.11 -13.20
CA THR A 248 -11.45 8.88 -13.59
C THR A 248 -10.12 9.19 -14.29
N GLU A 249 -10.13 10.15 -15.22
CA GLU A 249 -8.91 10.61 -15.90
C GLU A 249 -7.89 11.21 -14.93
N LEU A 250 -8.33 12.05 -13.99
CA LEU A 250 -7.46 12.64 -12.97
C LEU A 250 -6.85 11.57 -12.04
N VAL A 251 -7.65 10.58 -11.64
CA VAL A 251 -7.19 9.45 -10.82
C VAL A 251 -6.13 8.64 -11.55
N GLU A 252 -6.35 8.34 -12.84
CA GLU A 252 -5.37 7.60 -13.65
C GLU A 252 -4.10 8.42 -13.92
N ALA A 253 -4.23 9.72 -14.20
CA ALA A 253 -3.09 10.63 -14.33
C ALA A 253 -2.25 10.67 -13.05
N ARG A 254 -2.90 10.76 -11.87
CA ARG A 254 -2.22 10.74 -10.57
C ARG A 254 -1.52 9.40 -10.30
N ARG A 255 -2.16 8.28 -10.65
CA ARG A 255 -1.56 6.94 -10.54
C ARG A 255 -0.34 6.80 -11.44
N ALA A 256 -0.44 7.24 -12.69
CA ALA A 256 0.66 7.19 -13.65
C ALA A 256 1.86 8.04 -13.18
N LEU A 257 1.61 9.28 -12.76
CA LEU A 257 2.65 10.16 -12.24
C LEU A 257 3.30 9.59 -10.97
N SER A 258 2.52 9.02 -10.05
CA SER A 258 3.04 8.41 -8.83
C SER A 258 3.95 7.22 -9.14
N ARG A 259 3.54 6.33 -10.05
CA ARG A 259 4.38 5.21 -10.51
C ARG A 259 5.68 5.68 -11.15
N GLN A 260 5.60 6.68 -12.04
CA GLN A 260 6.77 7.26 -12.70
C GLN A 260 7.73 7.90 -11.69
N LEU A 261 7.19 8.68 -10.75
CA LEU A 261 7.97 9.36 -9.72
C LEU A 261 8.66 8.35 -8.80
N MET A 262 7.94 7.34 -8.32
CA MET A 262 8.50 6.29 -7.46
C MET A 262 9.59 5.49 -8.18
N SER A 263 9.39 5.16 -9.47
CA SER A 263 10.42 4.51 -10.29
C SER A 263 11.69 5.36 -10.38
N ARG A 264 11.54 6.67 -10.63
CA ARG A 264 12.67 7.60 -10.69
C ARG A 264 13.37 7.78 -9.34
N ILE A 265 12.60 7.84 -8.24
CA ILE A 265 13.13 7.87 -6.87
C ILE A 265 13.96 6.61 -6.63
N HIS A 266 13.41 5.41 -6.80
CA HIS A 266 14.14 4.17 -6.57
C HIS A 266 15.39 4.06 -7.45
N GLY A 267 15.33 4.51 -8.71
CA GLY A 267 16.48 4.54 -9.63
C GLY A 267 17.60 5.49 -9.20
N ALA A 268 17.29 6.51 -8.40
CA ALA A 268 18.26 7.46 -7.88
C ALA A 268 18.95 6.99 -6.58
N TYR A 269 18.38 6.02 -5.84
CA TYR A 269 19.01 5.52 -4.61
C TYR A 269 20.33 4.80 -4.90
N ARG A 270 21.33 5.08 -4.06
CA ARG A 270 22.63 4.43 -4.06
C ARG A 270 22.93 3.90 -2.66
N ILE A 271 22.86 2.59 -2.50
CA ILE A 271 23.06 1.90 -1.22
C ILE A 271 24.50 1.37 -1.15
N PRO A 272 25.25 1.64 -0.07
CA PRO A 272 26.57 1.05 0.09
C PRO A 272 26.43 -0.44 0.44
N ASP A 273 27.33 -1.27 -0.09
CA ASP A 273 27.56 -2.60 0.49
C ASP A 273 28.40 -2.49 1.76
N ARG A 274 28.74 -3.65 2.36
CA ARG A 274 29.53 -3.71 3.59
C ARG A 274 30.85 -2.95 3.50
N ASN A 275 31.47 -2.91 2.33
CA ASN A 275 32.76 -2.27 2.07
C ASN A 275 32.63 -0.80 1.66
N GLY A 276 31.40 -0.26 1.63
CA GLY A 276 31.13 1.13 1.26
C GLY A 276 30.93 1.35 -0.25
N ALA A 277 31.05 0.32 -1.10
CA ALA A 277 30.85 0.47 -2.54
C ALA A 277 29.37 0.71 -2.84
N LEU A 278 29.06 1.70 -3.69
CA LEU A 278 27.69 2.14 -3.96
C LEU A 278 27.01 1.32 -5.05
N HIS A 279 25.80 0.86 -4.75
CA HIS A 279 24.98 0.00 -5.61
C HIS A 279 23.58 0.59 -5.83
N PRO A 280 22.94 0.35 -6.99
CA PRO A 280 21.53 0.65 -7.16
C PRO A 280 20.67 -0.11 -6.14
N LEU A 281 19.60 0.52 -5.66
CA LEU A 281 18.69 -0.10 -4.67
C LEU A 281 18.14 -1.46 -5.12
N SER A 282 17.92 -1.64 -6.43
CA SER A 282 17.43 -2.89 -7.02
C SER A 282 18.30 -4.11 -6.71
N ARG A 283 19.61 -3.92 -6.42
CA ARG A 283 20.52 -5.01 -6.03
C ARG A 283 20.11 -5.69 -4.73
N ALA A 284 19.45 -4.98 -3.80
CA ALA A 284 19.00 -5.56 -2.54
C ALA A 284 17.68 -6.35 -2.66
N PHE A 285 16.81 -6.00 -3.62
CA PHE A 285 15.46 -6.56 -3.71
C PHE A 285 15.31 -7.65 -4.77
N GLY A 286 16.33 -7.87 -5.61
CA GLY A 286 16.33 -8.88 -6.68
C GLY A 286 15.34 -8.62 -7.83
N ARG A 287 14.24 -7.92 -7.58
CA ARG A 287 13.23 -7.50 -8.56
C ARG A 287 12.79 -6.04 -8.31
N PRO A 288 12.74 -5.19 -9.35
CA PRO A 288 12.30 -3.80 -9.20
C PRO A 288 10.87 -3.64 -8.69
N ASP A 289 9.99 -4.56 -9.10
CA ASP A 289 8.53 -4.57 -8.87
C ASP A 289 8.16 -4.80 -7.39
N ALA A 290 9.10 -5.30 -6.59
CA ALA A 290 8.87 -5.69 -5.19
C ALA A 290 9.28 -4.60 -4.17
N MET A 291 9.82 -3.46 -4.62
CA MET A 291 10.34 -2.42 -3.73
C MET A 291 9.20 -1.63 -3.07
N PRO A 292 9.02 -1.68 -1.74
CA PRO A 292 8.03 -0.85 -1.07
C PRO A 292 8.40 0.64 -1.12
N SER A 293 7.42 1.51 -0.91
CA SER A 293 7.67 2.95 -0.75
C SER A 293 8.47 3.24 0.53
N GLY A 294 9.32 4.27 0.51
CA GLY A 294 10.09 4.69 1.70
C GLY A 294 11.27 3.78 2.07
N VAL A 295 11.70 2.92 1.16
CA VAL A 295 12.90 2.09 1.37
C VAL A 295 14.14 2.97 1.47
N GLY A 296 15.00 2.66 2.44
CA GLY A 296 16.31 3.30 2.60
C GLY A 296 16.31 4.56 3.47
N ASP A 297 15.14 5.07 3.87
CA ASP A 297 15.03 6.25 4.73
C ASP A 297 14.85 5.90 6.22
N CYS A 298 14.76 4.61 6.58
CA CYS A 298 14.72 4.16 7.98
C CYS A 298 16.11 4.26 8.66
N CYS A 299 16.13 4.30 9.99
CA CYS A 299 17.36 4.53 10.76
C CYS A 299 18.39 3.42 10.53
N ALA A 300 17.97 2.15 10.62
CA ALA A 300 18.88 1.00 10.45
C ALA A 300 19.69 1.06 9.13
N PRO A 301 19.07 1.13 7.93
CA PRO A 301 19.82 1.30 6.68
C PRO A 301 20.72 2.54 6.65
N LYS A 302 20.26 3.71 7.12
CA LYS A 302 21.08 4.94 7.15
C LYS A 302 22.34 4.76 8.02
N LEU A 303 22.19 4.16 9.20
CA LEU A 303 23.28 3.93 10.13
C LEU A 303 24.31 2.94 9.60
N ILE A 304 23.86 1.79 9.09
CA ILE A 304 24.75 0.78 8.52
C ILE A 304 25.46 1.36 7.29
N GLY A 305 24.74 2.08 6.43
CA GLY A 305 25.34 2.64 5.23
C GLY A 305 26.36 3.73 5.54
N TRP A 306 26.09 4.57 6.54
CA TRP A 306 27.05 5.58 6.97
C TRP A 306 28.30 4.96 7.61
N ALA A 307 28.13 3.92 8.43
CA ALA A 307 29.26 3.17 8.98
C ALA A 307 30.12 2.56 7.87
N SER A 308 29.51 1.90 6.88
CA SER A 308 30.24 1.31 5.75
C SER A 308 31.00 2.36 4.91
N ARG A 309 30.39 3.52 4.63
CA ARG A 309 31.06 4.63 3.91
C ARG A 309 32.27 5.17 4.67
N LEU A 310 32.23 5.16 6.00
CA LEU A 310 33.34 5.59 6.86
C LEU A 310 34.36 4.48 7.14
N GLY A 311 34.17 3.27 6.59
CA GLY A 311 35.02 2.10 6.87
C GLY A 311 34.90 1.58 8.30
N TYR A 312 33.77 1.84 8.96
CA TYR A 312 33.50 1.39 10.32
C TYR A 312 32.82 0.02 10.32
N THR A 313 33.16 -0.81 11.30
CA THR A 313 32.53 -2.12 11.49
C THR A 313 31.34 -2.00 12.43
N PRO A 314 30.10 -2.28 11.99
CA PRO A 314 28.92 -2.32 12.87
C PRO A 314 29.06 -3.37 13.98
N ILE A 315 28.76 -3.00 15.23
CA ILE A 315 28.83 -3.89 16.41
C ILE A 315 27.44 -4.24 16.94
N GLY A 316 26.56 -3.24 17.07
CA GLY A 316 25.22 -3.46 17.61
C GLY A 316 24.30 -2.29 17.36
N LEU A 317 23.02 -2.56 17.13
CA LEU A 317 22.04 -1.59 16.67
C LEU A 317 20.80 -1.61 17.57
N ALA A 318 20.27 -0.44 17.86
CA ALA A 318 19.02 -0.27 18.59
C ALA A 318 18.20 0.86 17.98
N GLU A 319 16.93 0.60 17.65
CA GLU A 319 15.98 1.62 17.22
C GLU A 319 14.85 1.74 18.23
N PHE A 320 14.44 2.97 18.55
CA PHE A 320 13.30 3.25 19.43
C PHE A 320 12.36 4.27 18.80
N TRP A 321 11.11 4.29 19.28
CA TRP A 321 10.13 5.30 18.89
C TRP A 321 10.17 6.50 19.85
N PHE A 322 10.35 7.69 19.31
CA PHE A 322 10.26 8.94 20.05
C PHE A 322 8.86 9.55 19.88
N GLY A 323 8.31 10.12 20.97
CA GLY A 323 6.95 10.66 21.23
C GLY A 323 5.70 9.86 20.79
N SER A 324 4.64 10.57 20.36
CA SER A 324 3.26 10.05 20.28
C SER A 324 3.13 8.87 19.31
N PRO A 325 2.22 7.91 19.56
CA PRO A 325 1.92 6.87 18.58
C PRO A 325 1.55 7.47 17.21
N PRO A 326 1.87 6.79 16.09
CA PRO A 326 1.39 7.21 14.79
C PRO A 326 -0.15 7.05 14.74
N PRO A 327 -0.85 7.72 13.81
CA PRO A 327 -2.32 7.61 13.69
C PRO A 327 -2.84 6.17 13.54
N ALA A 328 -2.06 5.31 12.87
CA ALA A 328 -2.37 3.88 12.72
C ALA A 328 -2.05 3.02 13.97
N GLY A 329 -1.50 3.62 15.03
CA GLY A 329 -1.09 2.94 16.25
C GLY A 329 0.16 2.05 16.11
N GLY A 330 0.35 1.16 17.09
CA GLY A 330 1.40 0.12 17.06
C GLY A 330 2.81 0.56 17.47
N ARG A 331 3.08 1.85 17.67
CA ARG A 331 4.34 2.35 18.24
C ARG A 331 4.10 3.08 19.56
N ARG A 332 5.05 2.95 20.49
CA ARG A 332 5.01 3.55 21.82
C ARG A 332 6.32 4.24 22.13
N HIS A 333 6.21 5.41 22.74
CA HIS A 333 7.36 6.19 23.19
C HIS A 333 8.35 5.34 24.01
N GLY A 334 9.63 5.43 23.64
CA GLY A 334 10.76 4.79 24.31
C GLY A 334 10.88 3.28 24.10
N GLU A 335 9.95 2.64 23.38
CA GLU A 335 10.04 1.22 23.09
C GLU A 335 11.00 0.93 21.94
N LEU A 336 11.75 -0.17 22.08
CA LEU A 336 12.69 -0.66 21.07
C LEU A 336 11.97 -1.49 19.99
N TYR A 337 12.41 -1.36 18.74
CA TYR A 337 11.82 -2.03 17.59
C TYR A 337 12.88 -2.53 16.62
N GLY A 338 12.57 -3.63 15.92
CA GLY A 338 13.40 -4.12 14.82
C GLY A 338 13.15 -3.39 13.50
N ALA A 339 13.96 -3.75 12.50
CA ALA A 339 13.86 -3.24 11.16
C ALA A 339 12.54 -3.67 10.49
N CYS A 340 11.98 -2.80 9.64
CA CYS A 340 10.77 -3.11 8.87
C CYS A 340 10.97 -4.37 7.99
N ALA A 341 10.16 -5.41 8.21
CA ALA A 341 10.33 -6.72 7.57
C ALA A 341 10.35 -6.67 6.04
N ARG A 342 9.44 -5.90 5.42
CA ARG A 342 9.32 -5.84 3.96
C ARG A 342 10.32 -4.89 3.28
N ALA A 343 10.72 -3.83 3.97
CA ALA A 343 11.47 -2.72 3.38
C ALA A 343 12.94 -2.70 3.81
N CYS A 344 13.21 -2.86 5.11
CA CYS A 344 14.55 -2.68 5.64
C CYS A 344 15.31 -4.00 5.72
N GLN A 345 14.66 -5.11 6.07
CA GLN A 345 15.37 -6.38 6.23
C GLN A 345 16.10 -6.83 4.95
N PRO A 346 15.49 -6.87 3.75
CA PRO A 346 16.23 -7.24 2.53
C PRO A 346 17.42 -6.32 2.25
N LEU A 347 17.26 -5.03 2.54
CA LEU A 347 18.31 -4.04 2.40
C LEU A 347 19.46 -4.29 3.39
N LEU A 348 19.16 -4.56 4.66
CA LEU A 348 20.16 -4.92 5.67
C LEU A 348 20.88 -6.23 5.32
N GLY A 349 20.15 -7.22 4.80
CA GLY A 349 20.73 -8.46 4.28
C GLY A 349 21.82 -8.18 3.24
N PHE A 350 21.52 -7.33 2.26
CA PHE A 350 22.50 -6.89 1.26
C PHE A 350 23.68 -6.12 1.87
N MET A 351 23.40 -5.10 2.70
CA MET A 351 24.41 -4.18 3.25
C MET A 351 25.37 -4.85 4.24
N LEU A 352 24.93 -5.90 4.94
CA LEU A 352 25.74 -6.65 5.90
C LEU A 352 26.48 -7.84 5.26
N CYS A 353 26.19 -8.14 3.99
CA CYS A 353 26.76 -9.26 3.27
C CYS A 353 28.30 -9.13 3.16
N PRO A 354 29.08 -10.15 3.55
CA PRO A 354 30.54 -10.13 3.42
C PRO A 354 31.02 -10.36 1.98
N MET A 355 30.16 -10.89 1.10
CA MET A 355 30.55 -11.18 -0.28
C MET A 355 30.73 -9.87 -1.07
N PRO A 356 31.89 -9.66 -1.72
CA PRO A 356 32.06 -8.53 -2.63
C PRO A 356 31.07 -8.65 -3.80
N ASP A 357 30.65 -7.51 -4.35
CA ASP A 357 29.83 -7.52 -5.56
C ASP A 357 30.69 -7.96 -6.74
N SER A 358 30.68 -9.24 -7.07
CA SER A 358 31.32 -9.75 -8.28
C SER A 358 30.43 -9.42 -9.49
N SER A 359 30.44 -8.17 -9.94
CA SER A 359 29.99 -7.83 -11.28
C SER A 359 30.98 -8.40 -12.30
N ARG A 360 30.91 -9.71 -12.55
CA ARG A 360 31.39 -10.43 -13.74
C ARG A 360 31.07 -11.92 -13.59
N ARG A 361 29.95 -12.35 -14.18
CA ARG A 361 29.96 -13.54 -15.03
C ARG A 361 29.49 -13.03 -16.38
N GLU A 362 30.44 -12.99 -17.30
CA GLU A 362 30.25 -12.70 -18.72
C GLU A 362 29.24 -13.67 -19.35
#